data_AF-F9WTY1-F1
#
_entry.id   AF-F9WTY1-F1
#
_cell.length_a   1.000
_cell.length_b   1.000
_cell.length_c   1.000
_cell.angle_alpha   90.00
_cell.angle_beta   90.00
_cell.angle_gamma   90.00
#
_symmetry.space_group_name_H-M   'P 1'
#
loop_
_entity.id
_entity.type
_entity.pdbx_description
1 polymer ?
#
loop_
_entity_poly.entity_id
_entity_poly.type
_entity_poly.pdbx_seq_one_letter_code
_entity_poly.pdbx_strand_id
1 'polypeptide(L)'
;EALVKRKEEEGVKDAAQKCKAKCGFIIFDVGGKHQPGLELPTSEWGCVVLSSPNERNYKEWKKQKMAYYIFINCYEAREMKAFFAWQQRALLGAAANDASACADVSALWREVERRVDEVGPLPRYVFDDKAYKERCNNVADKLRRVSEGDVEHYMRILMGNEEWIEDGTTHAVIKLVRTMSRGVEHYRNHPVTRAIETRLRRLLIAKHCGRSCLVRALATMDEHGANALEQFGVCAFLHARVVQTIAAKMKCLPGADGGGVRGSVLTNARVRGSLPALVQDV
;
A
#
# COMPACT_ATOMS: atom_id res chain seq x y z
N GLU A 1 22.48 -17.14 5.50
CA GLU A 1 23.11 -17.40 4.19
C GLU A 1 23.75 -16.17 3.55
N ALA A 2 23.03 -15.07 3.29
CA ALA A 2 23.62 -13.88 2.63
C ALA A 2 24.85 -13.28 3.34
N LEU A 3 24.87 -13.30 4.69
CA LEU A 3 26.02 -12.86 5.48
C LEU A 3 27.24 -13.78 5.30
N VAL A 4 27.03 -15.09 5.22
CA VAL A 4 28.10 -16.09 5.08
C VAL A 4 28.77 -15.96 3.72
N LYS A 5 27.98 -15.89 2.64
CA LYS A 5 28.50 -15.68 1.27
C LYS A 5 29.36 -14.41 1.15
N ARG A 6 28.90 -13.29 1.71
CA ARG A 6 29.69 -12.04 1.74
C ARG A 6 31.03 -12.22 2.47
N LYS A 7 31.03 -12.95 3.59
CA LYS A 7 32.23 -13.17 4.39
C LYS A 7 33.24 -14.09 3.69
N GLU A 8 32.76 -15.03 2.90
CA GLU A 8 33.60 -15.84 2.00
C GLU A 8 34.23 -14.94 0.91
N GLU A 9 33.46 -14.03 0.30
CA GLU A 9 33.96 -13.06 -0.69
C GLU A 9 34.98 -12.06 -0.11
N GLU A 10 34.83 -11.67 1.16
CA GLU A 10 35.78 -10.82 1.90
C GLU A 10 37.03 -11.58 2.39
N GLY A 11 37.17 -12.87 2.09
CA GLY A 11 38.33 -13.70 2.47
C GLY A 11 38.36 -14.11 3.94
N VAL A 12 37.24 -14.04 4.65
CA VAL A 12 37.16 -14.38 6.08
C VAL A 12 37.19 -15.90 6.24
N LYS A 13 38.27 -16.43 6.82
CA LYS A 13 38.38 -17.86 7.18
C LYS A 13 37.29 -18.25 8.18
N ASP A 14 36.71 -19.43 7.95
CA ASP A 14 35.66 -20.04 8.78
C ASP A 14 34.39 -19.18 8.91
N ALA A 15 34.05 -18.44 7.85
CA ALA A 15 32.88 -17.56 7.78
C ALA A 15 31.58 -18.22 8.28
N ALA A 16 31.30 -19.46 7.85
CA ALA A 16 30.12 -20.20 8.29
C ALA A 16 30.11 -20.48 9.81
N GLN A 17 31.27 -20.79 10.41
CA GLN A 17 31.43 -21.06 11.84
C GLN A 17 31.30 -19.78 12.67
N LYS A 18 31.97 -18.69 12.25
CA LYS A 18 31.93 -17.38 12.92
C LYS A 18 30.56 -16.73 12.85
N CYS A 19 29.86 -16.84 11.72
CA CYS A 19 28.50 -16.33 11.57
C CYS A 19 27.44 -17.19 12.29
N LYS A 20 27.69 -18.50 12.49
CA LYS A 20 26.79 -19.38 13.27
C LYS A 20 26.77 -19.05 14.76
N ALA A 21 27.83 -18.44 15.31
CA ALA A 21 27.96 -18.20 16.75
C ALA A 21 27.21 -16.97 17.27
N LYS A 22 26.72 -16.07 16.40
CA LYS A 22 26.13 -14.79 16.81
C LYS A 22 24.84 -14.50 16.05
N CYS A 23 23.75 -15.12 16.50
CA CYS A 23 22.40 -14.82 16.02
C CYS A 23 21.85 -13.58 16.73
N GLY A 24 22.31 -12.39 16.35
CA GLY A 24 21.70 -11.14 16.81
C GLY A 24 22.01 -9.96 15.89
N PHE A 25 21.40 -8.82 16.19
CA PHE A 25 21.54 -7.61 15.42
C PHE A 25 21.99 -6.43 16.30
N ILE A 26 22.92 -5.64 15.78
CA ILE A 26 23.20 -4.30 16.30
C ILE A 26 22.20 -3.36 15.66
N ILE A 27 21.30 -2.80 16.48
CA ILE A 27 20.35 -1.78 16.04
C ILE A 27 20.91 -0.42 16.48
N PHE A 28 21.15 0.46 15.53
CA PHE A 28 21.68 1.80 15.80
C PHE A 28 20.78 2.87 15.18
N ASP A 29 20.39 3.85 15.99
CA ASP A 29 19.60 5.01 15.57
C ASP A 29 20.52 6.19 15.22
N VAL A 30 20.51 6.57 13.93
CA VAL A 30 21.36 7.62 13.36
C VAL A 30 20.62 8.94 13.41
N GLY A 31 21.08 9.82 14.30
CA GLY A 31 20.53 11.17 14.49
C GLY A 31 21.61 12.24 14.69
N GLY A 32 21.56 13.31 13.89
CA GLY A 32 22.44 14.48 14.03
C GLY A 32 23.92 14.14 13.83
N LYS A 33 24.74 14.27 14.89
CA LYS A 33 26.17 13.92 14.90
C LYS A 33 26.45 12.45 15.25
N HIS A 34 25.44 11.67 15.60
CA HIS A 34 25.59 10.28 15.99
C HIS A 34 25.65 9.41 14.73
N GLN A 35 26.85 8.99 14.38
CA GLN A 35 27.12 8.06 13.29
C GLN A 35 27.48 6.69 13.87
N PRO A 36 27.17 5.58 13.16
CA PRO A 36 27.68 4.29 13.55
C PRO A 36 29.21 4.35 13.51
N GLY A 37 29.87 4.09 14.64
CA GLY A 37 31.32 4.04 14.68
C GLY A 37 31.86 3.03 13.66
N LEU A 38 32.96 3.36 12.99
CA LEU A 38 33.65 2.47 12.06
C LEU A 38 34.06 1.13 12.72
N GLU A 39 34.14 1.12 14.04
CA GLU A 39 34.53 -0.02 14.90
C GLU A 39 33.38 -0.93 15.33
N LEU A 40 32.13 -0.68 14.88
CA LEU A 40 31.06 -1.64 15.15
C LEU A 40 31.48 -3.01 14.60
N PRO A 41 31.30 -4.11 15.36
CA PRO A 41 31.68 -5.46 14.94
C PRO A 41 30.69 -6.01 13.89
N THR A 42 30.54 -5.26 12.80
CA THR A 42 29.72 -5.53 11.62
C THR A 42 30.21 -6.76 10.85
N SER A 43 31.42 -7.23 11.17
CA SER A 43 31.96 -8.51 10.71
C SER A 43 31.39 -9.72 11.44
N GLU A 44 30.82 -9.53 12.63
CA GLU A 44 30.39 -10.59 13.53
C GLU A 44 28.87 -10.57 13.80
N TRP A 45 28.22 -9.42 13.65
CA TRP A 45 26.78 -9.23 13.86
C TRP A 45 26.11 -8.60 12.64
N GLY A 46 24.85 -8.95 12.38
CA GLY A 46 24.03 -8.19 11.45
C GLY A 46 23.77 -6.78 12.00
N CYS A 47 23.66 -5.77 11.14
CA CYS A 47 23.37 -4.40 11.58
C CYS A 47 22.10 -3.88 10.94
N VAL A 48 21.22 -3.31 11.75
CA VAL A 48 20.04 -2.57 11.32
C VAL A 48 20.25 -1.11 11.69
N VAL A 49 20.29 -0.26 10.66
CA VAL A 49 20.44 1.19 10.85
C VAL A 49 19.05 1.81 10.78
N LEU A 50 18.62 2.43 11.86
CA LEU A 50 17.44 3.28 11.89
C LEU A 50 17.91 4.70 11.58
N SER A 51 17.31 5.34 10.58
CA SER A 51 17.59 6.74 10.29
C SER A 51 16.34 7.38 9.74
N SER A 52 16.21 8.68 9.98
CA SER A 52 15.22 9.49 9.27
C SER A 52 15.48 9.39 7.76
N PRO A 53 14.43 9.29 6.92
CA PRO A 53 14.59 9.25 5.48
C PRO A 53 15.25 10.55 5.00
N ASN A 54 16.52 10.44 4.61
CA ASN A 54 17.33 11.56 4.16
C ASN A 54 18.20 11.11 2.99
N GLU A 55 18.02 11.77 1.85
CA GLU A 55 18.71 11.46 0.60
C GLU A 55 20.24 11.46 0.76
N ARG A 56 20.80 12.38 1.57
CA ARG A 56 22.25 12.45 1.81
C ARG A 56 22.76 11.22 2.55
N ASN A 57 22.02 10.74 3.55
CA ASN A 57 22.37 9.51 4.27
C ASN A 57 22.39 8.32 3.31
N TYR A 58 21.37 8.20 2.45
CA TYR A 58 21.28 7.13 1.47
C TYR A 58 22.41 7.16 0.44
N LYS A 59 22.75 8.35 -0.09
CA LYS A 59 23.87 8.54 -1.03
C LYS A 59 25.21 8.13 -0.41
N GLU A 60 25.47 8.52 0.84
CA GLU A 60 26.71 8.15 1.52
C GLU A 60 26.80 6.65 1.84
N TRP A 61 25.71 6.02 2.29
CA TRP A 61 25.72 4.57 2.53
C TRP A 61 25.92 3.75 1.26
N LYS A 62 25.31 4.19 0.14
CA LYS A 62 25.53 3.58 -1.17
C LYS A 62 27.01 3.61 -1.56
N LYS A 63 27.70 4.73 -1.31
CA LYS A 63 29.14 4.87 -1.58
C LYS A 63 30.01 4.01 -0.66
N GLN A 64 29.73 3.99 0.65
CA GLN A 64 30.62 3.37 1.64
C GLN A 64 30.53 1.84 1.70
N LYS A 65 29.36 1.26 1.44
CA LYS A 65 29.08 -0.15 1.79
C LYS A 65 28.41 -0.95 0.68
N MET A 66 28.31 -0.42 -0.54
CA MET A 66 27.53 -1.04 -1.62
C MET A 66 26.14 -1.45 -1.09
N ALA A 67 25.45 -0.54 -0.40
CA ALA A 67 24.17 -0.84 0.24
C ALA A 67 23.14 -1.25 -0.83
N TYR A 68 22.99 -2.55 -1.04
CA TYR A 68 22.35 -3.06 -2.25
C TYR A 68 20.83 -2.87 -2.25
N TYR A 69 20.17 -2.72 -1.10
CA TYR A 69 18.73 -2.48 -1.04
C TYR A 69 18.34 -1.77 0.26
N ILE A 70 17.73 -0.59 0.16
CA ILE A 70 17.10 0.07 1.30
C ILE A 70 15.63 -0.32 1.27
N PHE A 71 15.29 -1.36 2.03
CA PHE A 71 13.91 -1.81 2.17
C PHE A 71 13.20 -0.93 3.19
N ILE A 72 12.44 0.06 2.70
CA ILE A 72 11.42 0.71 3.51
C ILE A 72 10.17 -0.17 3.42
N ASN A 73 10.14 -1.25 4.20
CA ASN A 73 8.89 -2.00 4.35
C ASN A 73 7.91 -1.14 5.15
N CYS A 74 6.68 -1.00 4.63
CA CYS A 74 5.57 -0.56 5.48
C CYS A 74 5.36 -1.64 6.53
N TYR A 75 5.10 -1.25 7.77
CA TYR A 75 4.70 -2.22 8.80
C TYR A 75 3.45 -2.97 8.34
N GLU A 76 3.32 -4.23 8.73
CA GLU A 76 2.10 -5.01 8.50
C GLU A 76 1.32 -5.19 9.80
N ALA A 77 0.16 -5.86 9.71
CA ALA A 77 -0.69 -6.15 10.86
C ALA A 77 0.06 -6.92 11.96
N ARG A 78 1.04 -7.74 11.59
CA ARG A 78 1.85 -8.51 12.55
C ARG A 78 2.73 -7.60 13.39
N GLU A 79 3.44 -6.65 12.79
CA GLU A 79 4.24 -5.68 13.53
C GLU A 79 3.38 -4.76 14.40
N MET A 80 2.20 -4.34 13.91
CA MET A 80 1.23 -3.59 14.73
C MET A 80 0.83 -4.36 15.98
N LYS A 81 0.52 -5.66 15.82
CA LYS A 81 0.11 -6.52 16.92
C LYS A 81 1.22 -6.72 17.95
N ALA A 82 2.46 -6.87 17.49
CA ALA A 82 3.62 -6.97 18.38
C ALA A 82 3.83 -5.67 19.18
N PHE A 83 3.73 -4.52 18.52
CA PHE A 83 3.87 -3.22 19.17
C PHE A 83 2.76 -2.97 20.19
N PHE A 84 1.52 -3.30 19.83
CA PHE A 84 0.37 -3.23 20.74
C PHE A 84 0.59 -4.10 21.97
N ALA A 85 0.98 -5.38 21.78
CA ALA A 85 1.24 -6.30 22.88
C ALA A 85 2.34 -5.77 23.82
N TRP A 86 3.39 -5.17 23.27
CA TRP A 86 4.45 -4.55 24.06
C TRP A 86 3.96 -3.33 24.87
N GLN A 87 3.17 -2.44 24.26
CA GLN A 87 2.60 -1.27 24.95
C GLN A 87 1.64 -1.68 26.06
N GLN A 88 0.78 -2.67 25.79
CA GLN A 88 -0.25 -3.13 26.70
C GLN A 88 0.22 -4.23 27.66
N ARG A 89 1.52 -4.54 27.73
CA ARG A 89 2.06 -5.71 28.48
C ARG A 89 1.61 -5.79 29.94
N ALA A 90 1.48 -4.66 30.63
CA ALA A 90 1.03 -4.63 32.02
C ALA A 90 -0.47 -4.98 32.13
N LEU A 91 -1.29 -4.41 31.24
CA LEU A 91 -2.72 -4.73 31.14
C LEU A 91 -2.96 -6.17 30.69
N LEU A 92 -2.16 -6.68 29.76
CA LEU A 92 -2.17 -8.09 29.34
C LEU A 92 -1.80 -9.04 30.48
N GLY A 93 -0.82 -8.66 31.33
CA GLY A 93 -0.46 -9.41 32.53
C GLY A 93 -1.60 -9.46 33.56
N ALA A 94 -2.32 -8.36 33.74
CA ALA A 94 -3.51 -8.31 34.60
C ALA A 94 -4.69 -9.11 34.01
N ALA A 95 -4.93 -8.97 32.70
CA ALA A 95 -5.98 -9.65 31.95
C ALA A 95 -5.87 -11.18 31.96
N ALA A 96 -4.66 -11.72 32.15
CA ALA A 96 -4.48 -13.17 32.31
C ALA A 96 -5.26 -13.76 33.50
N ASN A 97 -5.60 -12.93 34.51
CA ASN A 97 -6.30 -13.35 35.72
C ASN A 97 -7.71 -12.72 35.86
N ASP A 98 -8.13 -11.87 34.92
CA ASP A 98 -9.39 -11.12 34.98
C ASP A 98 -10.04 -10.99 33.58
N ALA A 99 -11.26 -11.51 33.46
CA ALA A 99 -12.05 -11.47 32.22
C ALA A 99 -12.46 -10.04 31.81
N SER A 100 -12.62 -9.11 32.76
CA SER A 100 -12.96 -7.72 32.46
C SER A 100 -11.80 -7.01 31.77
N ALA A 101 -10.58 -7.16 32.29
CA ALA A 101 -9.37 -6.61 31.68
C ALA A 101 -9.09 -7.23 30.29
N CYS A 102 -9.47 -8.49 30.03
CA CYS A 102 -9.43 -9.07 28.68
C CYS A 102 -10.37 -8.37 27.69
N ALA A 103 -11.57 -7.96 28.12
CA ALA A 103 -12.51 -7.23 27.28
C ALA A 103 -11.98 -5.84 26.90
N ASP A 104 -11.34 -5.15 27.83
CA ASP A 104 -10.73 -3.84 27.61
C ASP A 104 -9.58 -3.90 26.60
N VAL A 105 -8.67 -4.88 26.74
CA VAL A 105 -7.58 -5.09 25.78
C VAL A 105 -8.13 -5.41 24.38
N SER A 106 -9.20 -6.20 24.30
CA SER A 106 -9.84 -6.54 23.02
C SER A 106 -10.46 -5.31 22.37
N ALA A 107 -11.10 -4.43 23.14
CA ALA A 107 -11.65 -3.17 22.62
C ALA A 107 -10.55 -2.22 22.12
N LEU A 108 -9.45 -2.10 22.87
CA LEU A 108 -8.28 -1.30 22.47
C LEU A 108 -7.67 -1.82 21.15
N TRP A 109 -7.55 -3.14 20.98
CA TRP A 109 -7.04 -3.73 19.74
C TRP A 109 -7.97 -3.46 18.55
N ARG A 110 -9.29 -3.62 18.71
CA ARG A 110 -10.26 -3.32 17.63
C ARG A 110 -10.16 -1.88 17.16
N GLU A 111 -9.94 -0.93 18.08
CA GLU A 111 -9.74 0.47 17.72
C GLU A 111 -8.44 0.69 16.92
N VAL A 112 -7.36 0.00 17.28
CA VAL A 112 -6.11 0.02 16.49
C VAL A 112 -6.34 -0.55 15.10
N GLU A 113 -7.03 -1.69 14.98
CA GLU A 113 -7.36 -2.30 13.68
C GLU A 113 -8.17 -1.34 12.80
N ARG A 114 -9.22 -0.72 13.37
CA ARG A 114 -10.02 0.29 12.66
C ARG A 114 -9.15 1.44 12.13
N ARG A 115 -8.22 1.95 12.94
CA ARG A 115 -7.31 3.02 12.53
C ARG A 115 -6.34 2.56 11.43
N VAL A 116 -5.81 1.34 11.53
CA VAL A 116 -4.95 0.74 10.50
C VAL A 116 -5.69 0.65 9.16
N ASP A 117 -6.96 0.24 9.17
CA ASP A 117 -7.77 0.15 7.95
C ASP A 117 -8.06 1.50 7.31
N GLU A 118 -8.15 2.56 8.12
CA GLU A 118 -8.44 3.90 7.63
C GLU A 118 -7.21 4.66 7.15
N VAL A 119 -6.14 4.70 7.95
CA VAL A 119 -4.96 5.56 7.68
C VAL A 119 -3.68 4.81 7.38
N GLY A 120 -3.71 3.48 7.47
CA GLY A 120 -2.59 2.58 7.20
C GLY A 120 -1.88 2.10 8.46
N PRO A 121 -1.06 1.05 8.34
CA PRO A 121 -0.28 0.47 9.43
C PRO A 121 0.91 1.37 9.80
N LEU A 122 0.63 2.53 10.37
CA LEU A 122 1.60 3.56 10.70
C LEU A 122 1.57 3.77 12.22
N PRO A 123 2.55 3.24 12.99
CA PRO A 123 2.48 3.22 14.45
C PRO A 123 2.26 4.61 15.06
N ARG A 124 2.92 5.62 14.45
CA ARG A 124 2.79 7.04 14.83
C ARG A 124 1.34 7.52 14.90
N TYR A 125 0.49 7.02 14.00
CA TYR A 125 -0.89 7.47 13.88
C TYR A 125 -1.86 6.52 14.56
N VAL A 126 -1.66 5.21 14.51
CA VAL A 126 -2.71 4.27 14.97
C VAL A 126 -2.78 4.14 16.50
N PHE A 127 -1.67 4.39 17.21
CA PHE A 127 -1.62 4.27 18.68
C PHE A 127 -1.88 5.58 19.44
N ASP A 128 -2.05 6.71 18.74
CA ASP A 128 -2.29 8.02 19.35
C ASP A 128 -3.51 8.67 18.71
N ASP A 129 -4.52 9.02 19.51
CA ASP A 129 -5.80 9.56 19.01
C ASP A 129 -5.62 10.93 18.32
N LYS A 130 -4.74 11.78 18.84
CA LYS A 130 -4.49 13.11 18.27
C LYS A 130 -3.78 12.99 16.93
N ALA A 131 -2.74 12.17 16.86
CA ALA A 131 -1.98 11.90 15.65
C ALA A 131 -2.84 11.19 14.59
N TYR A 132 -3.71 10.25 15.02
CA TYR A 132 -4.71 9.64 14.15
C TYR A 132 -5.63 10.70 13.51
N LYS A 133 -6.22 11.59 14.32
CA LYS A 133 -7.08 12.68 13.83
C LYS A 133 -6.34 13.61 12.88
N GLU A 134 -5.12 14.00 13.22
CA GLU A 134 -4.25 14.80 12.36
C GLU A 134 -4.00 14.10 11.01
N ARG A 135 -3.74 12.79 11.03
CA ARG A 135 -3.55 11.99 9.82
C ARG A 135 -4.83 11.93 8.97
N CYS A 136 -6.00 11.74 9.59
CA CYS A 136 -7.28 11.79 8.90
C CYS A 136 -7.52 13.14 8.21
N ASN A 137 -7.22 14.25 8.88
CA ASN A 137 -7.31 15.59 8.32
C ASN A 137 -6.35 15.78 7.15
N ASN A 138 -5.10 15.33 7.30
CA ASN A 138 -4.11 15.38 6.23
C ASN A 138 -4.56 14.59 4.99
N VAL A 139 -5.15 13.40 5.16
CA VAL A 139 -5.73 12.62 4.05
C VAL A 139 -6.88 13.38 3.40
N ALA A 140 -7.80 13.92 4.21
CA ALA A 140 -8.95 14.66 3.70
C ALA A 140 -8.54 15.91 2.91
N ASP A 141 -7.62 16.71 3.45
CA ASP A 141 -7.09 17.91 2.81
C ASP A 141 -6.38 17.59 1.50
N LYS A 142 -5.61 16.49 1.47
CA LYS A 142 -4.91 16.06 0.26
C LYS A 142 -5.87 15.61 -0.82
N LEU A 143 -6.88 14.82 -0.48
CA LEU A 143 -7.95 14.46 -1.41
C LEU A 143 -8.70 15.70 -1.90
N ARG A 144 -8.99 16.68 -1.04
CA ARG A 144 -9.64 17.93 -1.43
C ARG A 144 -8.81 18.76 -2.43
N ARG A 145 -7.49 18.73 -2.30
CA ARG A 145 -6.55 19.48 -3.15
C ARG A 145 -6.20 18.80 -4.47
N VAL A 146 -6.65 17.57 -4.71
CA VAL A 146 -6.48 16.90 -6.01
C VAL A 146 -7.07 17.81 -7.09
N SER A 147 -6.20 18.27 -7.97
CA SER A 147 -6.57 19.13 -9.08
C SER A 147 -7.09 18.31 -10.26
N GLU A 148 -7.54 19.02 -11.28
CA GLU A 148 -7.89 18.42 -12.55
C GLU A 148 -6.67 17.82 -13.28
N GLY A 149 -5.50 18.47 -13.18
CA GLY A 149 -4.25 17.97 -13.76
C GLY A 149 -3.78 16.64 -13.14
N ASP A 150 -4.15 16.37 -11.89
CA ASP A 150 -3.69 15.18 -11.17
C ASP A 150 -4.49 13.91 -11.51
N VAL A 151 -5.64 14.04 -12.17
CA VAL A 151 -6.61 12.94 -12.35
C VAL A 151 -6.00 11.77 -13.12
N GLU A 152 -5.37 12.04 -14.25
CA GLU A 152 -4.77 11.01 -15.11
C GLU A 152 -3.65 10.26 -14.38
N HIS A 153 -2.82 11.00 -13.65
CA HIS A 153 -1.73 10.43 -12.88
C HIS A 153 -2.25 9.48 -11.78
N TYR A 154 -3.23 9.90 -10.98
CA TYR A 154 -3.83 9.00 -9.98
C TYR A 154 -4.56 7.81 -10.61
N MET A 155 -5.16 7.96 -11.80
CA MET A 155 -5.75 6.83 -12.53
C MET A 155 -4.70 5.81 -12.94
N ARG A 156 -3.55 6.24 -13.46
CA ARG A 156 -2.44 5.34 -13.83
C ARG A 156 -1.90 4.58 -12.62
N ILE A 157 -1.78 5.24 -11.46
CA ILE A 157 -1.45 4.58 -10.18
C ILE A 157 -2.48 3.50 -9.84
N LEU A 158 -3.78 3.82 -9.90
CA LEU A 158 -4.86 2.89 -9.56
C LEU A 158 -4.97 1.70 -10.52
N MET A 159 -4.48 1.84 -11.76
CA MET A 159 -4.38 0.76 -12.75
C MET A 159 -3.11 -0.08 -12.59
N GLY A 160 -2.17 0.34 -11.74
CA GLY A 160 -0.87 -0.34 -11.57
C GLY A 160 0.08 -0.13 -12.75
N ASN A 161 -0.15 0.90 -13.57
CA ASN A 161 0.64 1.24 -14.75
C ASN A 161 1.76 2.25 -14.44
N GLU A 162 1.85 2.74 -13.20
CA GLU A 162 2.91 3.62 -12.73
C GLU A 162 3.99 2.82 -12.00
N GLU A 163 5.23 2.86 -12.49
CA GLU A 163 6.37 2.58 -11.63
C GLU A 163 6.53 3.70 -10.60
N TRP A 164 7.26 3.44 -9.51
CA TRP A 164 7.48 4.45 -8.49
C TRP A 164 8.20 5.67 -9.09
N ILE A 165 7.58 6.84 -8.91
CA ILE A 165 8.17 8.13 -9.18
C ILE A 165 8.05 9.01 -7.93
N GLU A 166 9.09 9.81 -7.64
CA GLU A 166 9.03 10.86 -6.64
C GLU A 166 8.58 12.16 -7.33
N ASP A 167 7.27 12.34 -7.47
CA ASP A 167 6.67 13.47 -8.19
C ASP A 167 5.81 14.35 -7.28
N GLY A 168 5.94 14.19 -5.97
CA GLY A 168 5.10 14.88 -4.99
C GLY A 168 3.74 14.21 -4.75
N THR A 169 3.45 13.04 -5.34
CA THR A 169 2.33 12.22 -4.88
C THR A 169 2.44 12.01 -3.38
N THR A 170 1.41 12.44 -2.66
CA THR A 170 1.56 12.64 -1.23
C THR A 170 1.47 11.31 -0.49
N HIS A 171 2.47 11.05 0.37
CA HIS A 171 2.54 9.93 1.34
C HIS A 171 1.31 9.78 2.27
N ALA A 172 0.38 10.73 2.23
CA ALA A 172 -0.92 10.65 2.89
C ALA A 172 -1.88 9.69 2.17
N VAL A 173 -1.87 9.70 0.84
CA VAL A 173 -2.82 8.97 -0.01
C VAL A 173 -2.15 7.77 -0.68
N ILE A 174 -0.88 7.90 -1.04
CA ILE A 174 -0.09 6.89 -1.74
C ILE A 174 1.06 6.39 -0.86
N LYS A 175 1.38 5.11 -0.96
CA LYS A 175 2.55 4.46 -0.37
C LYS A 175 3.35 3.75 -1.46
N LEU A 176 4.64 3.60 -1.17
CA LEU A 176 5.53 2.76 -1.96
C LEU A 176 5.38 1.30 -1.56
N VAL A 177 5.20 0.43 -2.55
CA VAL A 177 5.11 -1.02 -2.35
C VAL A 177 6.10 -1.71 -3.28
N ARG A 178 6.89 -2.63 -2.73
CA ARG A 178 7.71 -3.56 -3.50
C ARG A 178 6.84 -4.74 -3.95
N THR A 179 6.90 -5.07 -5.23
CA THR A 179 6.12 -6.14 -5.85
C THR A 179 7.04 -7.06 -6.65
N MET A 180 6.72 -8.35 -6.71
CA MET A 180 7.45 -9.35 -7.50
C MET A 180 6.58 -9.77 -8.69
N SER A 181 7.08 -9.64 -9.91
CA SER A 181 6.41 -10.10 -11.12
C SER A 181 7.38 -10.86 -12.01
N ARG A 182 7.06 -12.12 -12.34
CA ARG A 182 7.90 -12.98 -13.20
C ARG A 182 9.39 -13.05 -12.77
N GLY A 183 9.64 -13.06 -11.46
CA GLY A 183 11.01 -13.09 -10.91
C GLY A 183 11.74 -11.75 -10.94
N VAL A 184 11.08 -10.68 -11.40
CA VAL A 184 11.61 -9.31 -11.44
C VAL A 184 10.97 -8.48 -10.33
N GLU A 185 11.80 -7.71 -9.62
CA GLU A 185 11.36 -6.74 -8.62
C GLU A 185 10.86 -5.46 -9.28
N HIS A 186 9.70 -4.98 -8.82
CA HIS A 186 9.16 -3.68 -9.21
C HIS A 186 8.80 -2.88 -7.97
N TYR A 187 8.96 -1.56 -8.07
CA TYR A 187 8.53 -0.61 -7.05
C TYR A 187 7.34 0.17 -7.60
N ARG A 188 6.22 0.14 -6.89
CA ARG A 188 4.96 0.70 -7.38
C ARG A 188 4.28 1.56 -6.32
N ASN A 189 3.67 2.63 -6.80
CA ASN A 189 2.77 3.44 -6.01
C ASN A 189 1.44 2.72 -5.83
N HIS A 190 0.97 2.60 -4.59
CA HIS A 190 -0.34 2.06 -4.25
C HIS A 190 -1.04 3.00 -3.27
N PRO A 191 -2.39 3.00 -3.23
CA PRO A 191 -3.11 3.62 -2.13
C PRO A 191 -2.62 3.09 -0.77
N VAL A 192 -2.56 3.97 0.23
CA VAL A 192 -2.10 3.60 1.59
C VAL A 192 -2.98 2.49 2.18
N THR A 193 -4.30 2.64 2.04
CA THR A 193 -5.32 1.67 2.44
C THR A 193 -6.41 1.56 1.38
N ARG A 194 -7.21 0.49 1.48
CA ARG A 194 -8.41 0.30 0.64
C ARG A 194 -9.48 1.37 0.90
N ALA A 195 -9.58 1.88 2.13
CA ALA A 195 -10.50 2.97 2.46
C ALA A 195 -10.11 4.27 1.73
N ILE A 196 -8.82 4.61 1.74
CA ILE A 196 -8.28 5.76 1.00
C ILE A 196 -8.44 5.57 -0.50
N GLU A 197 -8.14 4.37 -1.02
CA GLU A 197 -8.36 4.01 -2.42
C GLU A 197 -9.81 4.26 -2.85
N THR A 198 -10.78 3.81 -2.04
CA THR A 198 -12.20 3.97 -2.33
C THR A 198 -12.59 5.44 -2.40
N ARG A 199 -12.10 6.26 -1.46
CA ARG A 199 -12.32 7.72 -1.46
C ARG A 199 -11.69 8.38 -2.68
N LEU A 200 -10.46 7.99 -3.04
CA LEU A 200 -9.76 8.50 -4.21
C LEU A 200 -10.52 8.12 -5.50
N ARG A 201 -10.92 6.85 -5.68
CA ARG A 201 -11.72 6.41 -6.84
C ARG A 201 -12.99 7.23 -7.00
N ARG A 202 -13.77 7.41 -5.93
CA ARG A 202 -14.99 8.23 -5.95
C ARG A 202 -14.71 9.67 -6.37
N LEU A 203 -13.65 10.27 -5.84
CA LEU A 203 -13.23 11.63 -6.18
C LEU A 203 -12.85 11.75 -7.67
N LEU A 204 -12.06 10.80 -8.20
CA LEU A 204 -11.63 10.81 -9.60
C LEU A 204 -12.82 10.63 -10.53
N ILE A 205 -13.75 9.73 -10.21
CA ILE A 205 -15.01 9.56 -10.95
C ILE A 205 -15.80 10.87 -10.93
N ALA A 206 -15.99 11.49 -9.77
CA ALA A 206 -16.73 12.74 -9.65
C ALA A 206 -16.09 13.87 -10.47
N LYS A 207 -14.76 13.99 -10.48
CA LYS A 207 -14.03 14.98 -11.29
C LYS A 207 -14.14 14.69 -12.79
N HIS A 208 -14.04 13.43 -13.18
CA HIS A 208 -14.19 13.02 -14.58
C HIS A 208 -15.62 13.31 -15.08
N CYS A 209 -16.64 12.93 -14.31
CA CYS A 209 -18.04 13.27 -14.59
C CYS A 209 -18.31 14.78 -14.52
N GLY A 210 -17.55 15.55 -13.71
CA GLY A 210 -17.62 17.01 -13.68
C GLY A 210 -17.04 17.65 -14.93
N ARG A 211 -15.87 17.20 -15.41
CA ARG A 211 -15.26 17.67 -16.67
C ARG A 211 -16.18 17.51 -17.88
N SER A 212 -17.03 16.49 -17.84
CA SER A 212 -18.15 16.32 -18.76
C SER A 212 -18.95 17.57 -19.01
N CYS A 213 -19.28 18.33 -17.96
CA CYS A 213 -20.30 19.36 -18.09
C CYS A 213 -19.79 20.53 -18.93
N LEU A 214 -18.46 20.75 -18.94
CA LEU A 214 -17.80 21.71 -19.83
C LEU A 214 -17.70 21.18 -21.26
N VAL A 215 -17.35 19.91 -21.45
CA VAL A 215 -17.38 19.26 -22.78
C VAL A 215 -18.81 19.29 -23.35
N ARG A 216 -19.84 19.04 -22.52
CA ARG A 216 -21.26 19.20 -22.86
C ARG A 216 -21.66 20.64 -23.21
N ALA A 217 -20.94 21.65 -22.75
CA ALA A 217 -21.22 23.02 -23.15
C ALA A 217 -20.63 23.36 -24.53
N LEU A 218 -19.63 22.60 -24.99
CA LEU A 218 -18.80 22.94 -26.15
C LEU A 218 -18.83 21.91 -27.30
N ALA A 219 -19.26 20.68 -27.04
CA ALA A 219 -19.17 19.56 -27.98
C ALA A 219 -20.38 19.47 -28.93
N THR A 220 -20.17 18.81 -30.07
CA THR A 220 -21.25 18.47 -31.03
C THR A 220 -22.17 17.37 -30.47
N MET A 221 -23.34 17.15 -31.09
CA MET A 221 -24.33 16.16 -30.61
C MET A 221 -23.79 14.71 -30.59
N ASP A 222 -22.91 14.35 -31.51
CA ASP A 222 -22.32 13.00 -31.56
C ASP A 222 -21.24 12.82 -30.47
N GLU A 223 -20.43 13.85 -30.23
CA GLU A 223 -19.45 13.89 -29.14
C GLU A 223 -20.12 13.89 -27.76
N HIS A 224 -21.32 14.50 -27.65
CA HIS A 224 -22.15 14.40 -26.45
C HIS A 224 -22.55 12.97 -26.14
N GLY A 225 -22.97 12.20 -27.15
CA GLY A 225 -23.38 10.81 -27.00
C GLY A 225 -22.22 9.92 -26.53
N ALA A 226 -21.05 10.05 -27.16
CA ALA A 226 -19.85 9.30 -26.80
C ALA A 226 -19.37 9.64 -25.37
N ASN A 227 -19.29 10.93 -25.03
CA ASN A 227 -18.82 11.40 -23.73
C ASN A 227 -19.79 11.02 -22.59
N ALA A 228 -21.11 11.09 -22.84
CA ALA A 228 -22.11 10.64 -21.89
C ALA A 228 -22.04 9.12 -21.67
N LEU A 229 -21.86 8.34 -22.74
CA LEU A 229 -21.69 6.89 -22.65
C LEU A 229 -20.43 6.52 -21.87
N GLU A 230 -19.31 7.22 -22.05
CA GLU A 230 -18.07 6.98 -21.30
C GLU A 230 -18.26 7.25 -19.80
N GLN A 231 -18.87 8.38 -19.44
CA GLN A 231 -19.04 8.77 -18.03
C GLN A 231 -20.09 7.95 -17.28
N PHE A 232 -21.26 7.79 -17.89
CA PHE A 232 -22.33 7.01 -17.29
C PHE A 232 -22.06 5.52 -17.43
N GLY A 233 -21.32 5.08 -18.45
CA GLY A 233 -20.86 3.71 -18.60
C GLY A 233 -20.01 3.28 -17.42
N VAL A 234 -18.95 4.03 -17.08
CA VAL A 234 -18.10 3.70 -15.92
C VAL A 234 -18.91 3.69 -14.62
N CYS A 235 -19.81 4.66 -14.40
CA CYS A 235 -20.68 4.70 -13.22
C CYS A 235 -21.71 3.55 -13.18
N ALA A 236 -22.23 3.14 -14.34
CA ALA A 236 -23.20 2.06 -14.49
C ALA A 236 -22.57 0.72 -14.05
N PHE A 237 -21.32 0.46 -14.41
CA PHE A 237 -20.64 -0.78 -14.01
C PHE A 237 -20.26 -0.85 -12.51
N LEU A 238 -20.38 0.25 -11.76
CA LEU A 238 -20.25 0.22 -10.29
C LEU A 238 -21.53 -0.25 -9.59
N HIS A 239 -22.66 -0.29 -10.29
CA HIS A 239 -23.94 -0.73 -9.73
C HIS A 239 -24.19 -2.20 -10.06
N ALA A 240 -24.19 -3.06 -9.04
CA ALA A 240 -24.35 -4.51 -9.18
C ALA A 240 -25.55 -4.92 -10.05
N ARG A 241 -26.71 -4.27 -9.84
CA ARG A 241 -27.93 -4.53 -10.61
C ARG A 241 -27.78 -4.22 -12.09
N VAL A 242 -27.04 -3.17 -12.43
CA VAL A 242 -26.79 -2.77 -13.81
C VAL A 242 -25.86 -3.78 -14.47
N VAL A 243 -24.77 -4.16 -13.81
CA VAL A 243 -23.85 -5.21 -14.29
C VAL A 243 -24.58 -6.53 -14.52
N GLN A 244 -25.42 -6.96 -13.58
CA GLN A 244 -26.23 -8.17 -13.69
C GLN A 244 -27.22 -8.11 -14.85
N THR A 245 -27.88 -6.96 -15.03
CA THR A 245 -28.85 -6.75 -16.13
C THR A 245 -28.14 -6.81 -17.48
N ILE A 246 -26.98 -6.16 -17.61
CA ILE A 246 -26.16 -6.22 -18.82
C ILE A 246 -25.73 -7.66 -19.08
N ALA A 247 -25.17 -8.35 -18.07
CA ALA A 247 -24.73 -9.73 -18.19
C ALA A 247 -25.85 -10.68 -18.64
N ALA A 248 -27.07 -10.49 -18.13
CA ALA A 248 -28.25 -11.27 -18.51
C ALA A 248 -28.72 -11.02 -19.96
N LYS A 249 -28.40 -9.85 -20.53
CA LYS A 249 -28.80 -9.45 -21.89
C LYS A 249 -27.70 -9.66 -22.93
N MET A 250 -26.45 -9.86 -22.53
CA MET A 250 -25.34 -10.13 -23.43
C MET A 250 -25.50 -11.49 -24.10
N LYS A 251 -25.59 -11.51 -25.43
CA LYS A 251 -25.43 -12.72 -26.24
C LYS A 251 -23.95 -12.89 -26.58
N CYS A 252 -23.38 -14.06 -26.27
CA CYS A 252 -22.00 -14.35 -26.62
C CYS A 252 -21.89 -14.52 -28.14
N LEU A 253 -20.94 -13.82 -28.76
CA LEU A 253 -20.66 -14.01 -30.18
C LEU A 253 -19.96 -15.36 -30.38
N PRO A 254 -20.28 -16.10 -31.47
CA PRO A 254 -19.56 -17.31 -31.81
C PRO A 254 -18.08 -16.99 -32.06
N GLY A 255 -17.18 -17.87 -31.61
CA GLY A 255 -15.75 -17.72 -31.86
C GLY A 255 -15.46 -17.80 -33.35
N ALA A 256 -14.50 -17.01 -33.84
CA ALA A 256 -14.09 -16.96 -35.25
C ALA A 256 -13.69 -18.34 -35.82
N ASP A 257 -13.33 -19.28 -34.94
CA ASP A 257 -12.76 -20.58 -35.31
C ASP A 257 -13.77 -21.74 -35.21
N GLY A 258 -15.08 -21.46 -35.09
CA GLY A 258 -16.11 -22.51 -34.97
C GLY A 258 -16.11 -23.28 -33.64
N GLY A 259 -15.24 -22.90 -32.70
CA GLY A 259 -15.23 -23.43 -31.32
C GLY A 259 -16.40 -22.88 -30.49
N GLY A 260 -16.96 -23.75 -29.64
CA GLY A 260 -18.17 -23.49 -28.86
C GLY A 260 -18.19 -22.17 -28.07
N VAL A 261 -19.41 -21.71 -27.77
CA VAL A 261 -19.72 -20.42 -27.14
C VAL A 261 -18.86 -20.19 -25.88
N ARG A 262 -17.93 -19.22 -25.94
CA ARG A 262 -17.19 -18.75 -24.77
C ARG A 262 -18.08 -17.80 -23.96
N GLY A 263 -18.36 -18.15 -22.70
CA GLY A 263 -19.10 -17.29 -21.78
C GLY A 263 -18.39 -15.95 -21.53
N SER A 264 -19.16 -14.88 -21.37
CA SER A 264 -18.66 -13.54 -21.04
C SER A 264 -17.91 -13.52 -19.71
N VAL A 265 -16.87 -12.68 -19.59
CA VAL A 265 -16.16 -12.40 -18.33
C VAL A 265 -17.15 -11.97 -17.23
N LEU A 266 -18.23 -11.27 -17.60
CA LEU A 266 -19.28 -10.83 -16.66
C LEU A 266 -20.18 -11.98 -16.17
N THR A 267 -20.26 -13.09 -16.92
CA THR A 267 -21.09 -14.25 -16.57
C THR A 267 -20.31 -15.34 -15.81
N ASN A 268 -18.98 -15.19 -15.71
CA ASN A 268 -18.10 -16.20 -15.16
C ASN A 268 -17.73 -15.87 -13.71
N ALA A 269 -18.67 -16.11 -12.79
CA ALA A 269 -18.57 -15.76 -11.37
C ALA A 269 -17.40 -16.41 -10.60
N ARG A 270 -16.61 -17.29 -11.24
CA ARG A 270 -15.50 -18.04 -10.61
C ARG A 270 -14.11 -17.49 -10.91
N VAL A 271 -13.97 -16.45 -11.72
CA VAL A 271 -12.66 -15.84 -12.00
C VAL A 271 -12.31 -14.86 -10.87
N ARG A 272 -11.46 -15.29 -9.92
CA ARG A 272 -10.84 -14.41 -8.91
C ARG A 272 -10.21 -13.21 -9.60
N GLY A 273 -10.77 -12.02 -9.36
CA GLY A 273 -10.28 -10.74 -9.90
C GLY A 273 -11.28 -9.92 -10.72
N SER A 274 -12.48 -10.43 -11.00
CA SER A 274 -13.40 -9.79 -12.00
C SER A 274 -14.56 -8.98 -11.43
N LEU A 275 -14.76 -8.98 -10.10
CA LEU A 275 -15.59 -7.98 -9.41
C LEU A 275 -14.73 -7.33 -8.34
N PRO A 276 -14.73 -5.99 -8.19
CA PRO A 276 -14.30 -5.38 -6.96
C PRO A 276 -15.13 -6.03 -5.84
N ALA A 277 -14.48 -6.50 -4.78
CA ALA A 277 -15.11 -7.10 -3.59
C ALA A 277 -15.91 -6.06 -2.78
N LEU A 278 -16.66 -5.18 -3.46
CA LEU A 278 -17.42 -4.03 -2.97
C LEU A 278 -18.93 -4.25 -3.06
N VAL A 279 -19.39 -5.45 -3.42
CA VAL A 279 -20.82 -5.73 -3.66
C VAL A 279 -21.41 -6.68 -2.62
N GLN A 280 -20.68 -7.07 -1.57
CA GLN A 280 -21.25 -7.94 -0.54
C GLN A 280 -21.92 -7.21 0.63
N ASP A 281 -21.72 -5.90 0.82
CA ASP A 281 -22.33 -5.15 1.92
C ASP A 281 -22.90 -3.79 1.47
N VAL A 282 -24.01 -3.85 0.71
CA VAL A 282 -25.02 -2.76 0.63
C VAL A 282 -26.41 -3.39 0.72
#